data_AF-A0A346B5N1-F1
#
_entry.id   AF-A0A346B5N1-F1
#
_cell.length_a   1.000
_cell.length_b   1.000
_cell.length_c   1.000
_cell.angle_alpha   90.00
_cell.angle_beta   90.00
_cell.angle_gamma   90.00
#
_symmetry.space_group_name_H-M   'P 1'
#
loop_
_entity.id
_entity.type
_entity.pdbx_description
1 polymer ?
#
loop_
_entity_poly.entity_id
_entity_poly.type
_entity_poly.pdbx_seq_one_letter_code
_entity_poly.pdbx_strand_id
1 'polypeptide(L)'
;YNGATVAVKQVKKCSKNRLASRQSFWAELNVASLDHQNVVRVIAASTCDPSCQDSVGTIIMEYVGTSTLHHIIYETECTKTKGKGNGLGCSHDNLNLVQCLKYSCDIVSGLVFLHSQLIVHLDLKPANIFITGQNVCK
;
A
#
# COMPACT_ATOMS: atom_id res chain seq x y z
N TYR A 1 13.26 1.66 -11.26
CA TYR A 1 13.09 0.72 -12.38
C TYR A 1 12.95 1.53 -13.66
N ASN A 2 13.83 1.37 -14.65
CA ASN A 2 13.91 2.23 -15.85
C ASN A 2 13.86 3.74 -15.55
N GLY A 3 14.61 4.19 -14.53
CA GLY A 3 14.65 5.60 -14.11
C GLY A 3 13.49 6.08 -13.23
N ALA A 4 12.43 5.29 -13.04
CA ALA A 4 11.31 5.63 -12.15
C ALA A 4 11.49 5.08 -10.71
N THR A 5 11.01 5.84 -9.73
CA THR A 5 10.91 5.39 -8.32
C THR A 5 9.89 4.25 -8.20
N VAL A 6 10.25 3.21 -7.47
CA VAL A 6 9.42 2.01 -7.26
C VAL A 6 9.47 1.57 -5.81
N ALA A 7 8.41 0.91 -5.34
CA ALA A 7 8.41 0.21 -4.08
C ALA A 7 8.88 -1.23 -4.29
N VAL A 8 9.77 -1.71 -3.42
CA VAL A 8 10.32 -3.07 -3.51
C VAL A 8 9.97 -3.83 -2.23
N LYS A 9 9.22 -4.91 -2.38
CA LYS A 9 8.85 -5.81 -1.28
C LYS A 9 9.61 -7.12 -1.41
N GLN A 10 10.52 -7.35 -0.47
CA GLN A 10 11.23 -8.63 -0.36
C GLN A 10 10.45 -9.55 0.59
N VAL A 11 9.91 -10.65 0.07
CA VAL A 11 9.16 -11.60 0.89
C VAL A 11 10.16 -12.52 1.59
N LYS A 12 10.26 -12.43 2.91
CA LYS A 12 11.21 -13.22 3.70
C LYS A 12 10.80 -14.69 3.73
N LYS A 13 11.81 -15.56 3.69
CA LYS A 13 11.62 -17.00 3.87
C LYS A 13 11.34 -17.29 5.34
N CYS A 14 10.27 -18.02 5.65
CA CYS A 14 9.99 -18.47 7.01
C CYS A 14 10.41 -19.94 7.16
N SER A 15 11.44 -20.22 7.96
CA SER A 15 11.92 -21.60 8.20
C SER A 15 10.89 -22.47 8.93
N LYS A 16 10.11 -21.87 9.84
CA LYS A 16 9.06 -22.54 10.60
C LYS A 16 7.82 -22.86 9.76
N ASN A 17 7.49 -22.04 8.76
CA ASN A 17 6.35 -22.25 7.87
C ASN A 17 6.66 -21.81 6.44
N ARG A 18 7.41 -22.66 5.73
CA ARG A 18 7.84 -22.40 4.35
C ARG A 18 6.66 -22.28 3.38
N LEU A 19 5.63 -23.11 3.57
CA LEU A 19 4.43 -23.09 2.73
C LEU A 19 3.70 -21.75 2.85
N ALA A 20 3.50 -21.23 4.05
CA ALA A 20 2.85 -19.93 4.25
C ALA A 20 3.64 -18.78 3.58
N SER A 21 4.98 -18.76 3.69
CA SER A 21 5.78 -17.72 3.03
C SER A 21 5.68 -17.76 1.50
N ARG A 22 5.60 -18.97 0.91
CA ARG A 22 5.39 -19.15 -0.53
C ARG A 22 3.98 -18.75 -0.94
N GLN A 23 2.96 -19.17 -0.18
CA GLN A 23 1.57 -18.80 -0.44
C GLN A 23 1.37 -17.30 -0.35
N SER A 24 1.97 -16.62 0.63
CA SER A 24 1.95 -15.16 0.74
C SER A 24 2.59 -14.50 -0.48
N PHE A 25 3.76 -14.97 -0.92
CA PHE A 25 4.38 -14.45 -2.15
C PHE A 25 3.47 -14.60 -3.37
N TRP A 26 2.88 -15.78 -3.59
CA TRP A 26 2.00 -16.02 -4.74
C TRP A 26 0.67 -15.27 -4.64
N ALA A 27 0.11 -15.10 -3.45
CA ALA A 27 -1.12 -14.35 -3.25
C ALA A 27 -0.99 -12.88 -3.68
N GLU A 28 0.17 -12.28 -3.43
CA GLU A 28 0.47 -10.91 -3.88
C GLU A 28 0.57 -10.80 -5.41
N LEU A 29 0.90 -11.89 -6.11
CA LEU A 29 0.98 -11.93 -7.56
C LEU A 29 -0.36 -12.19 -8.24
N ASN A 30 -1.44 -12.47 -7.49
CA ASN A 30 -2.79 -12.60 -8.06
C ASN A 30 -3.24 -11.31 -8.76
N VAL A 31 -2.65 -10.16 -8.40
CA VAL A 31 -2.94 -8.86 -9.01
C VAL A 31 -1.89 -8.43 -10.05
N ALA A 32 -0.97 -9.30 -10.46
CA ALA A 32 0.21 -8.93 -11.26
C ALA A 32 -0.09 -8.31 -12.64
N SER A 33 -1.26 -8.59 -13.21
CA SER A 33 -1.69 -8.09 -14.53
C SER A 33 -2.80 -7.06 -14.44
N LEU A 34 -3.04 -6.52 -13.25
CA LEU A 34 -4.10 -5.54 -13.02
C LEU A 34 -3.56 -4.11 -13.16
N ASP A 35 -4.35 -3.25 -13.79
CA ASP A 35 -4.07 -1.82 -13.92
C ASP A 35 -5.35 -1.03 -13.64
N HIS A 36 -5.37 -0.34 -12.50
CA HIS A 36 -6.53 0.42 -12.05
C HIS A 36 -6.10 1.63 -11.21
N GLN A 37 -6.85 2.72 -11.27
CA GLN A 37 -6.49 3.96 -10.57
C GLN A 37 -6.43 3.80 -9.05
N ASN A 38 -7.22 2.89 -8.47
CA ASN A 38 -7.31 2.66 -7.02
C ASN A 38 -6.82 1.27 -6.60
N VAL A 39 -5.90 0.67 -7.36
CA VAL A 39 -5.19 -0.56 -6.98
C VAL A 39 -3.70 -0.35 -7.27
N VAL A 40 -2.84 -0.68 -6.30
CA VAL A 40 -1.40 -0.59 -6.48
C VAL A 40 -0.92 -1.55 -7.56
N ARG A 41 -0.30 -1.02 -8.61
CA ARG A 41 0.21 -1.82 -9.73
C ARG A 41 1.48 -2.57 -9.38
N VAL A 42 1.46 -3.88 -9.59
CA VAL A 42 2.66 -4.71 -9.64
C VAL A 42 3.35 -4.51 -10.99
N ILE A 43 4.61 -4.13 -10.99
CA ILE A 43 5.40 -3.85 -12.20
C ILE A 43 6.14 -5.11 -12.65
N ALA A 44 6.75 -5.82 -11.70
CA ALA A 44 7.51 -7.03 -11.95
C ALA A 44 7.64 -7.85 -10.66
N ALA A 45 7.96 -9.13 -10.80
CA ALA A 45 8.34 -9.96 -9.68
C ALA A 45 9.42 -10.94 -10.12
N SER A 46 10.29 -11.34 -9.18
CA SER A 46 11.25 -12.40 -9.39
C SER A 46 11.24 -13.35 -8.19
N THR A 47 11.32 -14.64 -8.45
CA THR A 47 11.70 -15.61 -7.42
C THR A 47 13.19 -15.50 -7.15
N CYS A 48 13.61 -15.69 -5.90
CA CYS A 48 15.03 -15.73 -5.59
C CYS A 48 15.64 -17.07 -6.03
N ASP A 49 16.94 -17.05 -6.35
CA ASP A 49 17.71 -18.26 -6.62
C ASP A 49 17.66 -19.22 -5.40
N PRO A 50 17.58 -20.55 -5.59
CA PRO A 50 17.60 -21.51 -4.48
C PRO A 50 18.76 -21.36 -3.49
N SER A 51 19.90 -20.77 -3.89
CA SER A 51 21.02 -20.47 -2.98
C SER A 51 20.75 -19.28 -2.04
N CYS A 52 19.77 -18.42 -2.36
CA CYS A 52 19.35 -17.32 -1.51
C CYS A 52 18.57 -17.85 -0.30
N GLN A 53 19.17 -17.77 0.88
CA GLN A 53 18.61 -18.40 2.07
C GLN A 53 17.48 -17.61 2.74
N ASP A 54 17.34 -16.31 2.45
CA ASP A 54 16.57 -15.42 3.33
C ASP A 54 15.28 -14.85 2.71
N SER A 55 15.06 -15.01 1.40
CA SER A 55 13.83 -14.56 0.74
C SER A 55 13.16 -15.68 -0.07
N VAL A 56 11.89 -15.47 -0.41
CA VAL A 56 11.11 -16.29 -1.36
C VAL A 56 11.16 -15.65 -2.75
N GLY A 57 11.21 -14.32 -2.78
CA GLY A 57 11.24 -13.53 -3.98
C GLY A 57 11.09 -12.05 -3.69
N THR A 58 11.15 -11.27 -4.76
CA THR A 58 11.05 -9.82 -4.75
C THR A 58 9.87 -9.42 -5.63
N ILE A 59 9.05 -8.50 -5.13
CA ILE A 59 7.96 -7.88 -5.88
C ILE A 59 8.29 -6.40 -6.04
N ILE A 60 8.25 -5.91 -7.27
CA ILE A 60 8.46 -4.52 -7.65
C ILE A 60 7.08 -3.94 -7.97
N MET A 61 6.70 -2.89 -7.26
CA MET A 61 5.41 -2.23 -7.38
C MET A 61 5.60 -0.76 -7.71
N GLU A 62 4.56 -0.12 -8.23
CA GLU A 62 4.56 1.34 -8.31
C GLU A 62 4.78 1.95 -6.93
N TYR A 63 5.50 3.07 -6.88
CA TYR A 63 5.65 3.83 -5.66
C TYR A 63 4.48 4.82 -5.54
N VAL A 64 3.59 4.58 -4.58
CA VAL A 64 2.38 5.40 -4.36
C VAL A 64 2.65 6.59 -3.44
N GLY A 65 3.46 6.38 -2.39
CA GLY A 65 3.75 7.36 -1.35
C GLY A 65 4.16 6.67 -0.05
N THR A 66 4.50 7.46 0.96
CA THR A 66 4.84 6.95 2.31
C THR A 66 3.66 6.89 3.27
N SER A 67 2.57 7.61 2.96
CA SER A 67 1.41 7.72 3.85
C SER A 67 0.38 6.65 3.54
N THR A 68 -0.20 6.09 4.59
CA THR A 68 -1.36 5.19 4.51
C THR A 68 -2.54 5.83 5.20
N LEU A 69 -3.75 5.32 4.93
CA LEU A 69 -4.95 5.78 5.62
C LEU A 69 -4.84 5.60 7.14
N HIS A 70 -4.10 4.59 7.62
CA HIS A 70 -3.79 4.42 9.05
C HIS A 70 -3.08 5.65 9.64
N HIS A 71 -2.04 6.16 8.95
CA HIS A 71 -1.31 7.35 9.42
C HIS A 71 -2.24 8.57 9.51
N ILE A 72 -3.14 8.74 8.54
CA ILE A 72 -4.07 9.89 8.52
C ILE A 72 -5.13 9.79 9.63
N ILE A 73 -5.63 8.59 9.94
CA ILE A 73 -6.67 8.40 10.95
C ILE A 73 -6.10 8.42 12.38
N TYR A 74 -4.91 7.84 12.60
CA TYR A 74 -4.41 7.56 13.96
C TYR A 74 -3.10 8.26 14.32
N GLU A 75 -2.24 8.63 13.35
CA GLU A 75 -0.91 9.18 13.64
C GLU A 75 -0.80 10.70 13.46
N THR A 76 -1.87 11.34 13.01
CA THR A 76 -2.03 12.81 12.93
C THR A 76 -1.89 13.51 14.29
N GLU A 77 -1.91 12.78 15.41
CA GLU A 77 -1.76 13.35 16.76
C GLU A 77 -0.30 13.46 17.26
N CYS A 78 0.68 12.80 16.64
CA CYS A 78 2.00 12.56 17.27
C CYS A 78 3.16 13.49 16.85
N THR A 79 3.00 14.38 15.87
CA THR A 79 4.08 15.33 15.47
C THR A 79 3.93 16.72 16.10
N LYS A 80 3.53 16.80 17.38
CA LYS A 80 3.44 18.06 18.15
C LYS A 80 4.62 18.34 19.09
N THR A 81 5.82 17.85 18.78
CA THR A 81 7.03 18.23 19.55
C THR A 81 8.20 18.64 18.66
N LYS A 82 8.21 19.93 18.33
CA LYS A 82 9.32 20.91 18.51
C LYS A 82 9.49 21.82 17.30
N GLY A 83 8.83 22.98 17.37
CA GLY A 83 9.09 24.13 16.51
C GLY A 83 8.28 25.33 16.98
N LYS A 84 8.82 26.10 17.95
CA LYS A 84 8.36 27.48 18.22
C LYS A 84 8.60 28.30 16.94
N GLY A 85 7.57 28.95 16.41
CA GLY A 85 7.74 29.92 15.32
C GLY A 85 6.43 30.37 14.67
N ASN A 86 5.82 31.39 15.27
CA ASN A 86 4.94 32.42 14.70
C ASN A 86 4.01 32.06 13.51
N GLY A 87 2.71 32.05 13.80
CA GLY A 87 1.75 32.88 13.08
C GLY A 87 1.29 32.41 11.69
N LEU A 88 0.46 31.37 11.65
CA LEU A 88 -0.87 31.36 11.00
C LEU A 88 -1.51 30.01 11.35
N GLY A 89 -2.76 30.01 11.79
CA GLY A 89 -3.42 28.84 12.39
C GLY A 89 -3.43 27.63 11.46
N CYS A 90 -2.66 26.60 11.78
CA CYS A 90 -2.81 25.28 11.20
C CYS A 90 -4.00 24.62 11.92
N SER A 91 -5.17 24.72 11.30
CA SER A 91 -6.36 23.97 11.69
C SER A 91 -6.00 22.49 11.88
N HIS A 92 -6.56 21.88 12.93
CA HIS A 92 -6.62 20.43 13.08
C HIS A 92 -7.29 19.85 11.82
N ASP A 93 -6.51 19.44 10.82
CA ASP A 93 -7.04 18.74 9.64
C ASP A 93 -7.25 17.27 9.98
N ASN A 94 -8.17 17.03 10.92
CA ASN A 94 -8.89 15.76 10.98
C ASN A 94 -9.52 15.50 9.60
N LEU A 95 -9.68 14.22 9.24
CA LEU A 95 -10.36 13.83 8.00
C LEU A 95 -11.74 14.51 7.95
N ASN A 96 -11.91 15.52 7.09
CA ASN A 96 -13.20 16.17 6.94
C ASN A 96 -14.16 15.24 6.17
N LEU A 97 -15.47 15.48 6.29
CA LEU A 97 -16.49 14.63 5.68
C LEU A 97 -16.29 14.45 4.15
N VAL A 98 -15.86 15.51 3.46
CA VAL A 98 -15.61 15.47 2.01
C VAL A 98 -14.47 14.49 1.69
N GLN A 99 -13.41 14.51 2.49
CA GLN A 99 -12.27 13.60 2.34
C GLN A 99 -12.63 12.16 2.72
N CYS A 100 -13.42 11.95 3.77
CA CYS A 100 -13.97 10.63 4.12
C CYS A 100 -14.74 10.03 2.93
N LEU A 101 -15.64 10.81 2.33
CA LEU A 101 -16.45 10.37 1.19
C LEU A 101 -15.57 10.09 -0.03
N LYS A 102 -14.62 10.98 -0.35
CA LYS A 102 -13.68 10.78 -1.46
C LYS A 102 -12.89 9.48 -1.31
N TYR A 103 -12.28 9.26 -0.14
CA TYR A 103 -11.50 8.05 0.12
C TYR A 103 -12.35 6.80 0.09
N SER A 104 -13.59 6.88 0.61
CA SER A 104 -14.54 5.77 0.53
C SER A 104 -14.87 5.43 -0.92
N CYS A 105 -15.11 6.42 -1.78
CA CYS A 105 -15.34 6.21 -3.21
C CYS A 105 -14.14 5.56 -3.90
N ASP A 106 -12.92 6.03 -3.64
CA ASP A 106 -11.69 5.46 -4.21
C ASP A 106 -11.51 3.99 -3.81
N ILE A 107 -11.69 3.67 -2.51
CA ILE A 107 -11.59 2.30 -1.98
C ILE A 107 -12.65 1.41 -2.63
N VAL A 108 -13.90 1.86 -2.69
CA VAL A 108 -15.00 1.09 -3.31
C VAL A 108 -14.74 0.87 -4.80
N SER A 109 -14.21 1.86 -5.52
CA SER A 109 -13.82 1.74 -6.92
C SER A 109 -12.78 0.63 -7.12
N GLY A 110 -11.73 0.61 -6.28
CA GLY A 110 -10.73 -0.46 -6.28
C GLY A 110 -11.32 -1.84 -5.99
N LEU A 111 -12.21 -1.94 -5.00
CA LEU A 111 -12.87 -3.21 -4.66
C LEU A 111 -13.82 -3.71 -5.76
N VAL A 112 -14.59 -2.82 -6.38
CA VAL A 112 -15.47 -3.17 -7.52
C VAL A 112 -14.63 -3.74 -8.66
N PHE A 113 -13.50 -3.10 -8.96
CA PHE A 113 -12.58 -3.59 -9.97
C PHE A 113 -11.99 -4.97 -9.59
N LEU A 114 -11.48 -5.16 -8.37
CA LEU A 114 -10.96 -6.46 -7.92
C LEU A 114 -12.02 -7.57 -7.98
N HIS A 115 -13.24 -7.28 -7.52
CA HIS A 115 -14.34 -8.23 -7.54
C HIS A 115 -14.77 -8.60 -8.97
N SER A 116 -14.68 -7.66 -9.94
CA SER A 116 -14.91 -7.96 -11.36
C SER A 116 -13.91 -8.97 -11.92
N GLN A 117 -12.73 -9.09 -11.31
CA GLN A 117 -11.67 -10.04 -11.64
C GLN A 117 -11.72 -11.30 -10.76
N LEU A 118 -12.79 -11.50 -9.97
CA LEU A 118 -12.96 -12.60 -9.01
C LEU A 118 -11.90 -12.64 -7.90
N ILE A 119 -11.31 -11.50 -7.55
CA ILE A 119 -10.30 -11.37 -6.50
C ILE A 119 -10.91 -10.73 -5.27
N VAL A 120 -10.84 -11.41 -4.12
CA VAL A 120 -11.21 -10.87 -2.82
C VAL A 120 -9.94 -10.44 -2.08
N HIS A 121 -9.88 -9.21 -1.55
CA HIS A 121 -8.68 -8.66 -0.92
C HIS A 121 -8.28 -9.40 0.38
N LEU A 122 -9.25 -9.84 1.18
CA LEU A 122 -9.12 -10.60 2.44
C LEU A 122 -8.36 -9.93 3.62
N ASP A 123 -7.57 -8.89 3.37
CA ASP A 123 -6.87 -8.11 4.42
C ASP A 123 -7.12 -6.59 4.28
N LEU A 124 -8.36 -6.19 3.99
CA LEU A 124 -8.68 -4.77 3.83
C LEU A 124 -8.65 -4.07 5.20
N LYS A 125 -7.71 -3.14 5.37
CA LYS A 125 -7.53 -2.34 6.59
C LYS A 125 -6.84 -1.01 6.27
N PRO A 126 -6.93 0.02 7.13
CA PRO A 126 -6.33 1.33 6.85
C PRO A 126 -4.82 1.30 6.54
N ALA A 127 -4.09 0.32 7.08
CA ALA A 127 -2.64 0.17 6.83
C ALA A 127 -2.32 -0.33 5.41
N ASN A 128 -3.28 -0.94 4.71
CA ASN A 128 -3.14 -1.45 3.34
C ASN A 128 -3.71 -0.49 2.29
N ILE A 129 -4.19 0.69 2.68
CA ILE A 129 -4.64 1.75 1.76
C ILE A 129 -3.59 2.85 1.74
N PHE A 130 -2.94 3.04 0.59
CA PHE A 130 -1.94 4.08 0.37
C PHE A 130 -2.60 5.37 -0.14
N ILE A 131 -2.03 6.50 0.25
CA ILE A 131 -2.49 7.82 -0.20
C ILE A 131 -1.41 8.42 -1.10
N THR A 132 -1.78 8.66 -2.36
CA THR A 132 -0.92 9.32 -3.35
C THR A 132 -0.67 10.79 -2.98
N GLY A 133 0.36 11.39 -3.57
CA GLY A 133 0.61 12.84 -3.46
C GLY A 133 -0.55 13.71 -4.01
N GLN A 134 -1.43 13.13 -4.83
CA GLN A 134 -2.63 13.77 -5.39
C GLN A 134 -3.88 13.53 -4.52
N ASN A 135 -3.71 13.00 -3.31
CA ASN A 135 -4.81 12.75 -2.37
C ASN A 135 -5.86 11.75 -2.90
N VAL A 136 -5.40 10.71 -3.61
CA VAL A 136 -6.20 9.58 -4.13
C VAL A 136 -5.76 8.29 -3.43
N CYS A 137 -6.72 7.45 -3.03
CA CYS A 137 -6.44 6.15 -2.41
C CYS A 137 -6.08 5.08 -3.45
N LYS A 138 -5.11 4.24 -3.11
CA LYS A 138 -4.76 3.00 -3.83
C LYS A 138 -4.53 1.83 -2.87
#